data_AF-A0A5C9BWE9-F1
#
_entry.id   AF-A0A5C9BWE9-F1
#
_cell.length_a   1.000
_cell.length_b   1.000
_cell.length_c   1.000
_cell.angle_alpha   90.00
_cell.angle_beta   90.00
_cell.angle_gamma   90.00
#
_symmetry.space_group_name_H-M   'P 1'
#
loop_
_entity.id
_entity.type
_entity.pdbx_description
1 polymer ?
#
loop_
_entity_poly.entity_id
_entity_poly.type
_entity_poly.pdbx_seq_one_letter_code
_entity_poly.pdbx_strand_id
1 'polypeptide(L)'
;MRGVKGDTMKMLSGSVLLLASEQAFAHAQLTQFPNHDDASAVLIPASVVLLGLGSILWIWGLLSEVRGGRSRDAHGSSKVDAG
;
A
#
# COMPACT_ATOMS: atom_id res chain seq x y z
N MET A 1 6.87 21.56 8.16
CA MET A 1 7.50 20.28 7.75
C MET A 1 6.59 19.07 8.07
N ARG A 2 5.35 19.00 7.54
CA ARG A 2 4.32 18.04 8.02
C ARG A 2 3.80 17.01 6.98
N GLY A 3 4.37 16.93 5.78
CA GLY A 3 3.89 16.03 4.71
C GLY A 3 4.50 14.61 4.74
N VAL A 4 5.83 14.50 4.90
CA VAL A 4 6.56 13.25 4.64
C VAL A 4 6.16 12.10 5.58
N LYS A 5 5.99 12.36 6.88
CA LYS A 5 5.68 11.30 7.86
C LYS A 5 4.33 10.61 7.57
N GLY A 6 3.35 11.34 7.06
CA GLY A 6 2.02 10.79 6.78
C GLY A 6 2.02 9.88 5.54
N ASP A 7 2.81 10.22 4.53
CA ASP A 7 2.84 9.48 3.27
C ASP A 7 3.64 8.18 3.40
N THR A 8 4.75 8.21 4.15
CA THR A 8 5.49 7.00 4.53
C THR A 8 4.60 6.02 5.30
N MET A 9 3.77 6.49 6.23
CA MET A 9 2.88 5.61 7.00
C MET A 9 1.81 4.95 6.12
N LYS A 10 1.29 5.67 5.11
CA LYS A 10 0.32 5.11 4.14
C LYS A 10 0.96 4.02 3.29
N MET A 11 2.16 4.26 2.76
CA MET A 11 2.89 3.26 1.98
C MET A 11 3.20 2.01 2.81
N LEU A 12 3.69 2.19 4.04
CA LEU A 12 3.94 1.07 4.96
C LEU A 12 2.66 0.27 5.23
N SER A 13 1.56 0.95 5.54
CA SER A 13 0.27 0.27 5.77
C SER A 13 -0.20 -0.49 4.52
N GLY A 14 -0.08 0.10 3.34
CA GLY A 14 -0.40 -0.55 2.06
C GLY A 14 0.47 -1.79 1.83
N SER A 15 1.78 -1.69 2.04
CA SER A 15 2.71 -2.82 1.91
C SER A 15 2.40 -3.95 2.89
N VAL A 16 2.04 -3.64 4.13
CA VAL A 16 1.64 -4.65 5.13
C VAL A 16 0.36 -5.36 4.69
N LEU A 17 -0.63 -4.63 4.18
CA LEU A 17 -1.87 -5.22 3.66
C LEU A 17 -1.61 -6.13 2.46
N LEU A 18 -0.69 -5.75 1.55
CA LEU A 18 -0.30 -6.59 0.41
C LEU A 18 0.33 -7.91 0.90
N LEU A 19 1.27 -7.85 1.84
CA LEU A 19 1.88 -9.06 2.41
C LEU A 19 0.85 -9.95 3.14
N ALA A 20 -0.07 -9.34 3.88
CA ALA A 20 -1.14 -10.06 4.56
C ALA A 20 -2.11 -10.74 3.57
N SER A 21 -2.38 -10.09 2.44
CA SER A 21 -3.20 -10.67 1.37
C SER A 21 -2.57 -11.92 0.78
N GLU A 22 -1.26 -11.88 0.51
CA GLU A 22 -0.52 -13.02 -0.02
C GLU A 22 -0.45 -14.17 0.98
N GLN A 23 -0.24 -13.85 2.27
CA GLN A 23 -0.28 -14.85 3.35
C GLN A 23 -1.66 -15.50 3.47
N ALA A 24 -2.75 -14.73 3.44
CA ALA A 24 -4.10 -15.27 3.49
C ALA A 24 -4.40 -16.18 2.29
N PHE A 25 -3.96 -15.80 1.09
CA PHE A 25 -4.10 -16.61 -0.12
C PHE A 25 -3.28 -17.91 -0.03
N ALA A 26 -2.01 -17.83 0.33
CA ALA A 26 -1.14 -19.00 0.48
C ALA A 26 -1.67 -19.94 1.56
N HIS A 27 -2.19 -19.40 2.67
CA HIS A 27 -2.78 -20.20 3.74
C HIS A 27 -4.03 -20.94 3.27
N ALA A 28 -4.90 -20.31 2.47
CA ALA A 28 -6.07 -20.94 1.89
C ALA A 28 -5.71 -22.14 0.98
N GLN A 29 -4.63 -22.02 0.21
CA GLN A 29 -4.15 -23.07 -0.70
C GLN A 29 -3.47 -24.23 0.03
N LEU A 30 -2.82 -23.95 1.16
CA LEU A 30 -2.07 -24.94 1.94
C LEU A 30 -2.91 -25.64 3.03
N THR A 31 -4.14 -25.19 3.31
CA THR A 31 -5.04 -25.85 4.27
C THR A 31 -5.41 -27.27 3.80
N GLN A 32 -4.75 -28.32 4.26
CA GLN A 32 -5.02 -29.73 3.89
C GLN A 32 -5.83 -30.54 4.93
N PHE A 33 -6.66 -29.89 5.75
CA PHE A 33 -7.42 -30.52 6.85
C PHE A 33 -8.93 -30.41 6.61
N PRO A 34 -9.80 -31.23 7.27
CA PRO A 34 -11.17 -31.56 6.83
C PRO A 34 -12.18 -30.41 6.62
N ASN A 35 -11.80 -29.15 6.83
CA ASN A 35 -12.57 -27.93 6.54
C ASN A 35 -11.93 -27.07 5.44
N HIS A 36 -11.16 -27.65 4.51
CA HIS A 36 -10.51 -26.94 3.41
C HIS A 36 -11.50 -26.06 2.60
N ASP A 37 -12.68 -26.58 2.31
CA ASP A 37 -13.71 -25.86 1.54
C ASP A 37 -14.23 -24.63 2.30
N ASP A 38 -14.51 -24.77 3.59
CA ASP A 38 -14.95 -23.65 4.44
C ASP A 38 -13.84 -22.59 4.61
N ALA A 39 -12.60 -23.04 4.82
CA ALA A 39 -11.47 -22.15 5.01
C ALA A 39 -11.16 -21.36 3.73
N SER A 40 -11.10 -22.03 2.57
CA SER A 40 -10.85 -21.37 1.29
C SER A 40 -11.98 -20.42 0.88
N ALA A 41 -13.24 -20.78 1.18
CA ALA A 41 -14.41 -19.93 0.93
C ALA A 41 -14.37 -18.58 1.66
N VAL A 42 -13.64 -18.49 2.78
CA VAL A 42 -13.48 -17.24 3.54
C VAL A 42 -12.13 -16.56 3.26
N LEU A 43 -11.03 -17.33 3.23
CA LEU A 43 -9.69 -16.76 3.11
C LEU A 43 -9.40 -16.22 1.71
N ILE A 44 -9.94 -16.85 0.64
CA ILE A 44 -9.73 -16.34 -0.72
C ILE A 44 -10.41 -14.96 -0.90
N PRO A 45 -11.71 -14.78 -0.58
CA PRO A 45 -12.31 -13.44 -0.61
C PRO A 45 -11.60 -12.44 0.30
N ALA A 46 -11.19 -12.85 1.51
CA ALA A 46 -10.47 -11.98 2.43
C ALA A 46 -9.11 -11.52 1.84
N SER A 47 -8.37 -12.41 1.18
CA SER A 47 -7.12 -12.06 0.49
C SER A 47 -7.37 -11.04 -0.63
N VAL A 48 -8.44 -11.17 -1.41
CA VAL A 48 -8.79 -10.22 -2.47
C VAL A 48 -9.12 -8.84 -1.91
N VAL A 49 -9.87 -8.78 -0.81
CA VAL A 49 -10.19 -7.52 -0.12
C VAL A 49 -8.93 -6.86 0.44
N LEU A 50 -8.06 -7.63 1.10
CA LEU A 50 -6.79 -7.13 1.64
C LEU A 50 -5.86 -6.64 0.52
N LEU A 51 -5.79 -7.36 -0.60
CA LEU A 51 -5.02 -6.97 -1.77
C LEU A 51 -5.52 -5.63 -2.32
N GLY A 52 -6.84 -5.50 -2.53
CA GLY A 52 -7.46 -4.27 -3.02
C GLY A 52 -7.20 -3.06 -2.11
N LEU A 53 -7.43 -3.21 -0.81
CA LEU A 53 -7.17 -2.14 0.17
C LEU A 53 -5.68 -1.79 0.25
N GLY A 54 -4.81 -2.81 0.24
CA GLY A 54 -3.36 -2.63 0.22
C GLY A 54 -2.90 -1.86 -1.00
N SER A 55 -3.37 -2.24 -2.19
CA SER A 55 -3.08 -1.53 -3.45
C SER A 55 -3.57 -0.09 -3.44
N ILE A 56 -4.79 0.19 -2.95
CA ILE A 56 -5.34 1.55 -2.87
C ILE A 56 -4.47 2.42 -1.96
N LEU A 57 -4.14 1.94 -0.76
CA LEU A 57 -3.33 2.71 0.18
C LEU A 57 -1.90 2.92 -0.32
N TRP A 58 -1.33 1.91 -0.98
CA TRP A 58 0.01 1.98 -1.55
C TRP A 58 0.09 2.97 -2.72
N ILE A 59 -0.85 2.88 -3.67
CA ILE A 59 -0.94 3.81 -4.82
C ILE A 59 -1.20 5.23 -4.32
N TRP A 60 -2.10 5.42 -3.35
CA TRP A 60 -2.31 6.74 -2.76
C TRP A 60 -1.03 7.26 -2.13
N GLY A 61 -0.37 6.48 -1.27
CA GLY A 61 0.91 6.84 -0.66
C GLY A 61 1.94 7.34 -1.69
N LEU A 62 2.10 6.59 -2.78
CA LEU A 62 2.98 6.93 -3.90
C LEU A 62 2.58 8.25 -4.56
N LEU A 63 1.28 8.43 -4.89
CA LEU A 63 0.78 9.65 -5.52
C LEU A 63 0.93 10.88 -4.61
N SER A 64 0.75 10.73 -3.30
CA SER A 64 0.95 11.82 -2.33
C SER A 64 2.42 12.25 -2.25
N GLU A 65 3.35 11.30 -2.24
CA GLU A 65 4.78 11.60 -2.20
C GLU A 65 5.24 12.32 -3.47
N VAL A 66 4.80 11.84 -4.65
CA VAL A 66 5.10 12.47 -5.95
C VAL A 66 4.57 13.91 -6.01
N ARG A 67 3.36 14.16 -5.49
CA ARG A 67 2.79 15.51 -5.43
C ARG A 67 3.58 16.42 -4.47
N GLY A 68 3.99 15.89 -3.32
CA GLY A 68 4.78 16.62 -2.32
C GLY A 68 6.20 16.96 -2.79
N GLY A 69 6.85 16.09 -3.56
CA GLY A 69 8.15 16.34 -4.17
C GLY A 69 8.11 17.46 -5.20
N ARG A 70 7.13 17.42 -6.12
CA ARG A 70 7.00 18.40 -7.22
C ARG A 70 6.86 19.85 -6.74
N SER A 71 6.28 20.08 -5.57
CA SER A 71 6.15 21.43 -4.97
C SER A 71 7.46 21.99 -4.41
N ARG A 72 8.47 21.16 -4.12
CA ARG A 72 9.78 21.63 -3.64
C ARG A 72 10.65 22.15 -4.77
N ASP A 73 10.60 21.50 -5.93
CA ASP A 73 11.48 21.82 -7.06
C ASP A 73 11.09 23.16 -7.73
N ALA A 74 9.78 23.47 -7.76
CA ALA A 74 9.26 24.72 -8.31
C ALA A 74 9.71 25.98 -7.54
N HIS A 75 10.03 25.86 -6.25
CA HIS A 75 10.46 27.00 -5.42
C HIS A 75 11.99 27.18 -5.38
N GLY A 76 12.75 26.13 -5.75
CA GLY A 76 14.21 26.18 -5.86
C GLY A 76 14.71 26.90 -7.11
N SER A 77 14.02 26.73 -8.25
CA SER A 77 14.44 27.30 -9.54
C SER A 77 14.44 28.84 -9.53
N SER A 78 13.44 29.47 -8.91
CA SER A 78 13.30 30.94 -8.92
C SER A 78 14.42 31.70 -8.18
N LYS A 79 15.21 31.03 -7.34
CA LYS A 79 16.32 31.67 -6.59
C LYS A 79 17.66 31.60 -7.31
N VAL A 80 17.82 30.72 -8.29
CA VAL A 80 19.10 30.56 -9.01
C VAL A 80 19.23 31.58 -10.13
N ASP A 81 18.11 32.04 -10.68
CA ASP A 81 18.09 32.93 -11.85
C ASP A 81 18.10 34.44 -11.49
N ALA A 82 18.27 34.79 -10.21
CA ALA A 82 18.20 36.17 -9.71
C ALA A 82 19.52 36.70 -9.11
N GLY A 83 20.64 36.01 -9.34
CA GLY A 83 22.00 36.46 -8.98
C GLY A 83 22.87 36.62 -10.21
#